data_AF-A0A813EN70-F1
#
_entry.id   AF-A0A813EN70-F1
#
_cell.length_a   1.000
_cell.length_b   1.000
_cell.length_c   1.000
_cell.angle_alpha   90.00
_cell.angle_beta   90.00
_cell.angle_gamma   90.00
#
_symmetry.space_group_name_H-M   'P 1'
#
loop_
_entity.id
_entity.type
_entity.pdbx_description
1 polymer ?
#
loop_
_entity_poly.entity_id
_entity_poly.type
_entity_poly.pdbx_seq_one_letter_code
_entity_poly.pdbx_strand_id
1 'polypeptide(L)'
;MRSGSRGAGHGGGRRGSRAKAAVAVLGCLALGAVTGQWLPGRAQAAPKIKELELAAPAAPSGMNSGGVCGAALTAGYQYFEGERGFWAAASSEGRQLPRFGRAALAAEQGSLAAFENELEKQGGSPGSCGAQRAALGQTMRKEVWATFLAQRAIAEQVASDKLS
;
A
#
# COMPACT_ATOMS: atom_id res chain seq x y z
N MET A 1 -15.46 50.35 33.76
CA MET A 1 -15.79 50.54 32.32
C MET A 1 -16.27 49.18 31.82
N ARG A 2 -17.57 48.83 31.80
CA ARG A 2 -18.74 49.30 31.03
C ARG A 2 -18.53 49.35 29.50
N SER A 3 -19.54 48.80 28.81
CA SER A 3 -19.82 48.67 27.36
C SER A 3 -19.36 47.34 26.75
N GLY A 4 -20.21 46.41 26.29
CA GLY A 4 -21.59 46.52 25.77
C GLY A 4 -21.55 47.14 24.38
N SER A 5 -21.82 46.46 23.26
CA SER A 5 -23.16 46.12 22.72
C SER A 5 -22.94 45.44 21.34
N ARG A 6 -23.56 44.30 21.02
CA ARG A 6 -24.85 44.09 20.30
C ARG A 6 -24.98 44.72 18.90
N GLY A 7 -25.44 43.88 17.95
CA GLY A 7 -26.17 44.23 16.73
C GLY A 7 -25.82 43.25 15.59
N ALA A 8 -26.59 42.19 15.29
CA ALA A 8 -27.90 42.17 14.59
C ALA A 8 -27.82 42.89 13.23
N GLY A 9 -28.23 42.35 12.08
CA GLY A 9 -29.12 41.26 11.71
C GLY A 9 -29.69 41.60 10.31
N HIS A 10 -30.59 40.75 9.80
CA HIS A 10 -31.38 40.88 8.55
C HIS A 10 -30.68 40.43 7.27
N GLY A 11 -31.31 39.72 6.34
CA GLY A 11 -32.68 39.23 6.12
C GLY A 11 -32.59 38.37 4.85
N GLY A 12 -33.45 37.40 4.53
CA GLY A 12 -34.89 37.37 4.66
C GLY A 12 -35.49 37.12 3.26
N GLY A 13 -36.32 36.08 3.13
CA GLY A 13 -37.29 35.91 2.05
C GLY A 13 -36.90 34.87 1.00
N ARG A 14 -37.58 33.72 0.79
CA ARG A 14 -39.01 33.33 0.65
C ARG A 14 -39.42 33.15 -0.81
N ARG A 15 -40.11 32.01 -1.04
CA ARG A 15 -41.01 31.62 -2.15
C ARG A 15 -40.27 31.23 -3.44
N GLY A 16 -40.39 30.01 -3.95
CA GLY A 16 -41.62 29.28 -4.25
C GLY A 16 -41.84 29.41 -5.76
N SER A 17 -41.74 28.34 -6.56
CA SER A 17 -42.93 27.61 -7.02
C SER A 17 -42.56 26.36 -7.82
N ARG A 18 -43.52 25.43 -7.80
CA ARG A 18 -43.50 24.06 -8.30
C ARG A 18 -43.82 23.98 -9.80
N ALA A 19 -43.22 22.99 -10.47
CA ALA A 19 -43.80 22.17 -11.55
C ALA A 19 -43.02 20.83 -11.51
N LYS A 20 -43.54 19.68 -11.03
CA LYS A 20 -44.52 18.73 -11.62
C LYS A 20 -44.24 18.50 -13.11
N ALA A 21 -44.11 17.31 -13.70
CA ALA A 21 -44.09 15.87 -13.36
C ALA A 21 -43.47 15.20 -14.64
N ALA A 22 -43.07 13.93 -14.76
CA ALA A 22 -43.56 12.63 -14.32
C ALA A 22 -42.38 11.63 -14.46
N VAL A 23 -42.09 10.74 -13.51
CA VAL A 23 -42.67 9.40 -13.24
C VAL A 23 -42.68 8.44 -14.45
N ALA A 24 -41.78 7.46 -14.42
CA ALA A 24 -42.08 6.02 -14.49
C ALA A 24 -40.77 5.23 -14.18
N VAL A 25 -40.58 4.55 -13.03
CA VAL A 25 -41.16 3.24 -12.62
C VAL A 25 -40.48 2.14 -13.47
N LEU A 26 -39.70 1.15 -12.99
CA LEU A 26 -39.66 0.25 -11.83
C LEU A 26 -38.19 -0.19 -11.62
N GLY A 27 -37.72 -0.66 -10.46
CA GLY A 27 -38.49 -1.16 -9.33
C GLY A 27 -37.65 -1.63 -8.16
N CYS A 28 -38.40 -1.81 -7.07
CA CYS A 28 -38.25 -2.70 -5.92
C CYS A 28 -36.89 -2.73 -5.21
N LEU A 29 -36.75 -2.01 -4.10
CA LEU A 29 -37.12 -2.44 -2.74
C LEU A 29 -36.40 -3.73 -2.31
N ALA A 30 -35.41 -3.59 -1.43
CA ALA A 30 -35.54 -4.07 -0.04
C ALA A 30 -34.26 -3.76 0.75
N LEU A 31 -34.35 -2.81 1.69
CA LEU A 31 -33.55 -2.83 2.91
C LEU A 31 -34.07 -4.00 3.75
N GLY A 32 -33.45 -5.16 3.58
CA GLY A 32 -33.62 -6.32 4.45
C GLY A 32 -32.43 -6.44 5.38
N ALA A 33 -32.64 -6.21 6.67
CA ALA A 33 -31.73 -6.67 7.70
C ALA A 33 -31.58 -8.19 7.57
N VAL A 34 -30.37 -8.66 7.24
CA VAL A 34 -30.03 -10.08 7.34
C VAL A 34 -29.09 -10.22 8.53
N THR A 35 -29.72 -10.49 9.67
CA THR A 35 -29.14 -11.27 10.75
C THR A 35 -28.51 -12.54 10.18
N GLY A 36 -27.33 -12.90 10.69
CA GLY A 36 -26.48 -14.03 10.29
C GLY A 36 -27.14 -15.14 9.47
N GLN A 37 -26.83 -15.17 8.18
CA GLN A 37 -26.99 -16.36 7.36
C GLN A 37 -25.62 -16.65 6.76
N TRP A 38 -24.92 -17.62 7.35
CA TRP A 38 -23.71 -18.21 6.79
C TRP A 38 -24.02 -18.67 5.37
N LEU A 39 -23.31 -18.10 4.39
CA LEU A 39 -23.41 -18.52 3.00
C LEU A 39 -22.95 -19.99 2.89
N PRO A 40 -23.76 -20.89 2.29
CA PRO A 40 -23.40 -22.30 2.17
C PRO A 40 -22.17 -22.47 1.28
N GLY A 41 -21.25 -23.30 1.77
CA GLY A 41 -19.83 -23.31 1.41
C GLY A 41 -19.47 -23.95 0.08
N ARG A 42 -20.10 -23.57 -1.04
CA ARG A 42 -19.67 -24.01 -2.39
C ARG A 42 -19.68 -22.93 -3.49
N ALA A 43 -19.89 -21.66 -3.14
CA ALA A 43 -19.82 -20.55 -4.11
C ALA A 43 -18.55 -19.67 -3.97
N GLN A 44 -17.64 -19.99 -3.04
CA GLN A 44 -16.32 -19.37 -3.03
C GLN A 44 -15.46 -20.06 -4.09
N ALA A 45 -15.61 -19.62 -5.34
CA ALA A 45 -14.52 -19.82 -6.30
C ALA A 45 -13.28 -19.25 -5.63
N ALA A 46 -12.30 -20.12 -5.32
CA ALA A 46 -10.99 -19.69 -4.86
C ALA A 46 -10.57 -18.55 -5.79
N PRO A 47 -10.33 -17.32 -5.29
CA PRO A 47 -9.84 -16.29 -6.16
C PRO A 47 -8.57 -16.87 -6.76
N LYS A 48 -8.60 -17.13 -8.07
CA LYS A 48 -7.37 -17.32 -8.82
C LYS A 48 -6.67 -15.99 -8.65
N ILE A 49 -5.81 -15.92 -7.63
CA ILE A 49 -4.76 -14.93 -7.53
C ILE A 49 -4.02 -15.18 -8.84
N LYS A 50 -4.40 -14.43 -9.88
CA LYS A 50 -3.53 -14.19 -11.03
C LYS A 50 -2.21 -13.92 -10.36
N GLU A 51 -1.21 -14.77 -10.63
CA GLU A 51 0.17 -14.54 -10.20
C GLU A 51 0.35 -13.04 -10.18
N LEU A 52 0.38 -12.46 -8.97
CA LEU A 52 0.94 -11.13 -8.83
C LEU A 52 2.37 -11.44 -9.19
N GLU A 53 2.67 -11.31 -10.48
CA GLU A 53 4.01 -11.36 -11.01
C GLU A 53 4.73 -10.34 -10.15
N LEU A 54 5.42 -10.85 -9.14
CA LEU A 54 6.32 -10.12 -8.28
C LEU A 54 7.55 -9.89 -9.14
N ALA A 55 7.35 -9.25 -10.30
CA ALA A 55 8.37 -8.92 -11.24
C ALA A 55 9.41 -8.15 -10.46
N ALA A 56 10.67 -8.56 -10.63
CA ALA A 56 11.79 -7.77 -10.12
C ALA A 56 11.53 -6.31 -10.46
N PRO A 57 11.57 -5.38 -9.49
CA PRO A 57 11.45 -3.99 -9.84
C PRO A 57 12.60 -3.70 -10.82
N ALA A 58 12.24 -3.48 -12.08
CA ALA A 58 13.17 -2.86 -12.99
C ALA A 58 13.60 -1.57 -12.30
N ALA A 59 14.92 -1.42 -12.08
CA ALA A 59 15.46 -0.16 -11.61
C ALA A 59 14.80 0.95 -12.44
N PRO A 60 14.26 2.01 -11.81
CA PRO A 60 13.40 2.98 -12.48
C PRO A 60 14.07 3.44 -13.78
N SER A 61 13.47 3.05 -14.90
CA SER A 61 14.01 3.29 -16.24
C SER A 61 13.95 4.79 -16.50
N GLY A 62 15.05 5.49 -16.28
CA GLY A 62 15.12 6.95 -16.41
C GLY A 62 16.03 7.66 -15.41
N MET A 63 16.47 7.01 -14.33
CA MET A 63 17.58 7.53 -13.53
C MET A 63 18.89 7.08 -14.17
N ASN A 64 19.69 8.01 -14.67
CA ASN A 64 21.06 7.75 -15.11
C ASN A 64 21.79 6.96 -14.02
N SER A 65 21.96 5.66 -14.24
CA SER A 65 22.67 4.72 -13.37
C SER A 65 24.19 4.85 -13.49
N GLY A 66 24.66 5.79 -14.31
CA GLY A 66 26.07 6.14 -14.42
C GLY A 66 26.53 7.02 -13.25
N GLY A 67 27.72 6.71 -12.73
CA GLY A 67 28.38 7.50 -11.70
C GLY A 67 28.00 7.11 -10.27
N VAL A 68 28.51 7.90 -9.33
CA VAL A 68 28.49 7.64 -7.88
C VAL A 68 27.09 7.33 -7.35
N CYS A 69 26.07 8.10 -7.72
CA CYS A 69 24.69 7.88 -7.26
C CYS A 69 24.05 6.61 -7.82
N GLY A 70 24.43 6.19 -9.04
CA GLY A 70 23.94 4.95 -9.64
C GLY A 70 24.54 3.72 -8.98
N ALA A 71 25.83 3.77 -8.64
CA ALA A 71 26.50 2.73 -7.85
C ALA A 71 25.85 2.59 -6.47
N ALA A 72 25.63 3.71 -5.78
CA ALA A 72 24.95 3.72 -4.48
C ALA A 72 23.53 3.15 -4.55
N LEU A 73 22.74 3.55 -5.55
CA LEU A 73 21.41 3.01 -5.79
C LEU A 73 21.44 1.48 -6.01
N THR A 74 22.39 1.01 -6.79
CA THR A 74 22.58 -0.41 -7.08
C THR A 74 22.92 -1.20 -5.81
N ALA A 75 23.84 -0.70 -4.98
CA ALA A 75 24.19 -1.35 -3.71
C ALA A 75 22.99 -1.46 -2.76
N GLY A 76 22.17 -0.40 -2.66
CA GLY A 76 20.96 -0.42 -1.85
C GLY A 76 19.93 -1.47 -2.32
N TYR A 77 19.72 -1.58 -3.64
CA TYR A 77 18.84 -2.61 -4.21
C TYR A 77 19.40 -4.03 -4.04
N GLN A 78 20.69 -4.24 -4.26
CA GLN A 78 21.31 -5.56 -4.09
C GLN A 78 21.14 -6.08 -2.66
N TYR A 79 21.24 -5.21 -1.66
CA TYR A 79 20.93 -5.59 -0.28
C TYR A 79 19.46 -5.99 -0.12
N PHE A 80 18.53 -5.24 -0.70
CA PHE A 80 17.09 -5.49 -0.58
C PHE A 80 16.65 -6.79 -1.29
N GLU A 81 17.23 -7.08 -2.45
CA GLU A 81 16.89 -8.23 -3.29
C GLU A 81 17.01 -9.57 -2.53
N GLY A 82 18.01 -9.70 -1.66
CA GLY A 82 18.17 -10.91 -0.83
C GLY A 82 16.97 -11.17 0.07
N GLU A 83 16.50 -10.15 0.77
CA GLU A 83 15.33 -10.23 1.65
C GLU A 83 14.04 -10.43 0.85
N ARG A 84 13.88 -9.69 -0.25
CA ARG A 84 12.72 -9.80 -1.14
C ARG A 84 12.58 -11.20 -1.73
N GLY A 85 13.68 -11.82 -2.16
CA GLY A 85 13.70 -13.19 -2.68
C GLY A 85 13.23 -14.20 -1.64
N PHE A 86 13.70 -14.07 -0.40
CA PHE A 86 13.24 -14.92 0.72
C PHE A 86 11.74 -14.76 0.98
N TRP A 87 11.22 -13.54 0.96
CA TRP A 87 9.80 -13.30 1.19
C TRP A 87 8.90 -13.82 0.07
N ALA A 88 9.36 -13.66 -1.18
CA ALA A 88 8.68 -14.19 -2.36
C ALA A 88 8.59 -15.72 -2.31
N ALA A 89 9.70 -16.39 -1.98
CA ALA A 89 9.74 -17.84 -1.81
C ALA A 89 8.76 -18.30 -0.72
N ALA A 90 8.80 -17.70 0.47
CA ALA A 90 7.86 -18.03 1.55
C ALA A 90 6.40 -17.81 1.16
N SER A 91 6.10 -16.73 0.43
CA SER A 91 4.73 -16.45 -0.02
C SER A 91 4.27 -17.47 -1.08
N SER A 92 5.14 -17.88 -2.00
CA SER A 92 4.83 -18.91 -3.00
C SER A 92 4.58 -20.30 -2.38
N GLU A 93 5.23 -20.59 -1.25
CA GLU A 93 5.04 -21.82 -0.47
C GLU A 93 3.80 -21.75 0.43
N GLY A 94 3.05 -20.64 0.44
CA GLY A 94 1.93 -20.43 1.36
C GLY A 94 2.38 -20.34 2.83
N ARG A 95 3.65 -20.01 3.08
CA ARG A 95 4.24 -19.96 4.41
C ARG A 95 4.14 -18.55 5.00
N GLN A 96 3.68 -18.48 6.24
CA GLN A 96 3.71 -17.24 7.01
C GLN A 96 5.14 -16.87 7.40
N LEU A 97 5.44 -15.58 7.32
CA LEU A 97 6.69 -14.95 7.74
C LEU A 97 6.50 -14.37 9.15
N PRO A 98 6.93 -15.09 10.21
CA PRO A 98 6.83 -14.57 11.55
C PRO A 98 7.67 -13.30 11.68
N ARG A 99 7.10 -12.28 12.32
CA ARG A 99 7.76 -10.98 12.55
C ARG A 99 8.15 -10.24 11.26
N PHE A 100 7.42 -10.47 10.16
CA PHE A 100 7.65 -9.80 8.87
C PHE A 100 7.88 -8.29 9.00
N GLY A 101 7.07 -7.57 9.78
CA GLY A 101 7.25 -6.12 9.94
C GLY A 101 8.62 -5.71 10.50
N ARG A 102 9.23 -6.51 11.39
CA ARG A 102 10.60 -6.25 11.88
C ARG A 102 11.64 -6.57 10.82
N ALA A 103 11.47 -7.66 10.08
CA ALA A 103 12.36 -8.02 8.98
C ALA A 103 12.33 -6.96 7.85
N ALA A 104 11.13 -6.47 7.50
CA ALA A 104 10.95 -5.42 6.51
C ALA A 104 11.63 -4.11 6.91
N LEU A 105 11.50 -3.70 8.18
CA LEU A 105 12.20 -2.53 8.70
C LEU A 105 13.72 -2.70 8.65
N ALA A 106 14.23 -3.87 9.04
CA ALA A 106 15.66 -4.18 8.99
C ALA A 106 16.19 -4.17 7.55
N ALA A 107 15.41 -4.71 6.60
CA ALA A 107 15.74 -4.68 5.17
C ALA A 107 15.81 -3.24 4.64
N GLU A 108 14.82 -2.39 4.95
CA GLU A 108 14.83 -0.98 4.55
C GLU A 108 16.04 -0.22 5.13
N GLN A 109 16.33 -0.42 6.42
CA GLN A 109 17.50 0.20 7.07
C GLN A 109 18.82 -0.28 6.48
N GLY A 110 18.97 -1.60 6.27
CA GLY A 110 20.18 -2.19 5.72
C GLY A 110 20.42 -1.76 4.26
N SER A 111 19.37 -1.63 3.45
CA SER A 111 19.46 -1.10 2.10
C SER A 111 19.85 0.37 2.04
N LEU A 112 19.30 1.20 2.94
CA LEU A 112 19.71 2.60 3.05
C LEU A 112 21.16 2.73 3.53
N ALA A 113 21.59 1.87 4.47
CA ALA A 113 22.98 1.82 4.91
C ALA A 113 23.92 1.36 3.78
N ALA A 114 23.54 0.34 3.00
CA ALA A 114 24.31 -0.11 1.83
C ALA A 114 24.45 1.01 0.79
N PHE A 115 23.38 1.78 0.57
CA PHE A 115 23.40 2.97 -0.29
C PHE A 115 24.40 4.02 0.23
N GLU A 116 24.32 4.38 1.52
CA GLU A 116 25.20 5.38 2.13
C GLU A 116 26.66 4.96 2.12
N ASN A 117 26.94 3.70 2.46
CA ASN A 117 28.29 3.14 2.46
C ASN A 117 28.91 3.15 1.07
N GLU A 118 28.13 2.79 0.04
CA GLU A 118 28.63 2.82 -1.34
C GLU A 118 28.82 4.26 -1.84
N LEU A 119 27.93 5.18 -1.46
CA LEU A 119 28.08 6.60 -1.75
C LEU A 119 29.39 7.14 -1.18
N GLU A 120 29.72 6.81 0.06
CA GLU A 120 30.96 7.21 0.73
C GLU A 120 32.19 6.60 0.05
N LYS A 121 32.18 5.29 -0.25
CA LYS A 121 33.29 4.60 -0.94
C LYS A 121 33.63 5.21 -2.29
N GLN A 122 32.62 5.68 -3.01
CA GLN A 122 32.77 6.30 -4.34
C GLN A 122 33.12 7.79 -4.26
N GLY A 123 33.39 8.33 -3.05
CA GLY A 123 33.76 9.73 -2.84
C GLY A 123 32.59 10.72 -2.94
N GLY A 124 31.35 10.24 -2.86
CA GLY A 124 30.16 11.08 -2.88
C GLY A 124 29.92 11.77 -1.53
N SER A 125 29.40 12.99 -1.58
CA SER A 125 29.05 13.73 -0.35
C SER A 125 27.72 13.23 0.22
N PRO A 126 27.56 13.18 1.56
CA PRO A 126 26.28 12.90 2.20
C PRO A 126 25.17 13.80 1.64
N GLY A 127 24.04 13.21 1.25
CA GLY A 127 22.89 13.93 0.71
C GLY A 127 22.94 14.28 -0.79
N SER A 128 24.08 14.09 -1.48
CA SER A 128 24.23 14.42 -2.91
C SER A 128 23.30 13.60 -3.84
N CYS A 129 22.91 12.40 -3.42
CA CYS A 129 22.08 11.47 -4.19
C CYS A 129 20.65 11.34 -3.63
N GLY A 130 20.06 12.45 -3.17
CA GLY A 130 18.76 12.46 -2.49
C GLY A 130 17.60 11.87 -3.29
N ALA A 131 17.55 12.11 -4.61
CA ALA A 131 16.51 11.57 -5.48
C ALA A 131 16.59 10.03 -5.58
N GLN A 132 17.79 9.47 -5.72
CA GLN A 132 18.03 8.03 -5.78
C GLN A 132 17.72 7.36 -4.44
N ARG A 133 18.11 7.99 -3.32
CA ARG A 133 17.73 7.53 -1.98
C ARG A 133 16.21 7.48 -1.79
N ALA A 134 15.51 8.54 -2.22
CA ALA A 134 14.05 8.59 -2.14
C ALA A 134 13.39 7.52 -3.03
N ALA A 135 13.89 7.31 -4.24
CA ALA A 135 13.40 6.27 -5.15
C ALA A 135 13.63 4.85 -4.59
N LEU A 136 14.79 4.58 -3.99
CA LEU A 136 15.07 3.34 -3.28
C LEU A 136 14.04 3.10 -2.17
N GLY A 137 13.83 4.09 -1.30
CA GLY A 137 12.85 4.01 -0.22
C GLY A 137 11.41 3.78 -0.70
N GLN A 138 10.98 4.49 -1.75
CA GLN A 138 9.64 4.30 -2.33
C GLN A 138 9.46 2.88 -2.88
N THR A 139 10.47 2.35 -3.57
CA THR A 139 10.41 1.01 -4.15
C THR A 139 10.35 -0.05 -3.06
N MET A 140 11.22 0.02 -2.05
CA MET A 140 11.18 -0.92 -0.93
C MET A 140 9.84 -0.93 -0.21
N ARG A 141 9.24 0.25 0.06
CA ARG A 141 7.91 0.32 0.69
C ARG A 141 6.81 -0.31 -0.18
N LYS A 142 6.88 -0.13 -1.50
CA LYS A 142 5.93 -0.77 -2.44
C LYS A 142 6.04 -2.30 -2.36
N GLU A 143 7.26 -2.83 -2.39
CA GLU A 143 7.51 -4.28 -2.32
C GLU A 143 7.12 -4.86 -0.96
N VAL A 144 7.48 -4.20 0.14
CA VAL A 144 7.09 -4.60 1.51
C VAL A 144 5.56 -4.64 1.65
N TRP A 145 4.85 -3.68 1.07
CA TRP A 145 3.39 -3.66 1.08
C TRP A 145 2.79 -4.83 0.28
N ALA A 146 3.34 -5.14 -0.89
CA ALA A 146 2.91 -6.29 -1.68
C ALA A 146 3.09 -7.61 -0.91
N THR A 147 4.25 -7.80 -0.26
CA THR A 147 4.49 -8.96 0.60
C THR A 147 3.53 -9.00 1.79
N PHE A 148 3.27 -7.87 2.44
CA PHE A 148 2.28 -7.82 3.54
C PHE A 148 0.91 -8.33 3.10
N LEU A 149 0.43 -7.89 1.93
CA LEU A 149 -0.86 -8.34 1.40
C LEU A 149 -0.87 -9.85 1.11
N ALA A 150 0.21 -10.40 0.57
CA ALA A 150 0.34 -11.85 0.35
C ALA A 150 0.30 -12.62 1.69
N GLN A 151 1.04 -12.15 2.69
CA GLN A 151 1.05 -12.73 4.03
C GLN A 151 -0.31 -12.68 4.72
N ARG A 152 -1.06 -11.59 4.50
CA ARG A 152 -2.45 -11.46 4.99
C ARG A 152 -3.36 -12.50 4.35
N ALA A 153 -3.30 -12.67 3.04
CA ALA A 153 -4.11 -13.66 2.32
C ALA A 153 -3.83 -15.10 2.81
N ILE A 154 -2.56 -15.44 3.03
CA ILE A 154 -2.16 -16.73 3.61
C ILE A 154 -2.78 -16.92 5.00
N ALA A 155 -2.74 -15.88 5.85
CA ALA A 155 -3.33 -15.94 7.17
C ALA A 155 -4.86 -16.12 7.16
N GLU A 156 -5.54 -15.41 6.26
CA GLU A 156 -7.00 -15.53 6.06
C GLU A 156 -7.39 -16.94 5.59
N GLN A 157 -6.61 -17.55 4.69
CA GLN A 157 -6.83 -18.92 4.23
C GLN A 157 -6.68 -19.93 5.38
N VAL A 158 -5.56 -19.87 6.13
CA VAL A 158 -5.31 -20.76 7.26
C VAL A 158 -6.37 -20.63 8.35
N ALA A 159 -6.90 -19.42 8.58
CA ALA A 159 -8.00 -19.21 9.51
C ALA A 159 -9.31 -19.85 9.01
N SER A 160 -9.60 -19.72 7.71
CA SER A 160 -10.80 -20.28 7.09
C SER A 160 -10.80 -21.81 7.12
N ASP A 161 -9.66 -22.44 6.78
CA ASP A 161 -9.50 -23.90 6.78
C ASP A 161 -9.63 -24.52 8.18
N LYS A 162 -9.37 -23.75 9.26
CA LYS A 162 -9.55 -24.21 10.64
C LYS A 162 -10.98 -24.10 11.15
N LEU A 163 -11.83 -23.32 10.47
CA LEU A 163 -13.23 -23.11 10.85
C LEU A 163 -14.20 -23.99 10.06
N SER A 164 -13.73 -24.64 8.99
CA SER A 164 -14.46 -25.63 8.19
C SER A 164 -14.34 -27.04 8.77
#